data_AF-F3FVP6-F1
#
_entry.id   AF-F3FVP6-F1
#
_cell.length_a   1.000
_cell.length_b   1.000
_cell.length_c   1.000
_cell.angle_alpha   90.00
_cell.angle_beta   90.00
_cell.angle_gamma   90.00
#
_symmetry.space_group_name_H-M   'P 1'
#
loop_
_entity.id
_entity.type
_entity.pdbx_description
1 polymer ?
#
loop_
_entity_poly.entity_id
_entity_poly.type
_entity_poly.pdbx_seq_one_letter_code
_entity_poly.pdbx_strand_id
1 'polypeptide(L)'
;RPSPSHITTVSATYAREITTPEFGCGLEGFLQSKANKGQLSGIPNGIDESWDAATDEHLICHFAPNEWTRKEINADYVRELFELDASTGPLFAVVSRLVYQKGLDLTIGVAEHIVNNGG
;
A
#
# COMPACT_ATOMS: atom_id res chain seq x y z
N ARG A 1 -0.43 -18.46 31.26
CA ARG A 1 0.40 -17.25 31.03
C ARG A 1 -0.44 -16.03 31.36
N PRO A 2 0.10 -14.99 32.02
CA PRO A 2 -0.63 -13.74 32.22
C PRO A 2 -0.95 -13.09 30.86
N SER A 3 -2.12 -12.46 30.74
CA SER A 3 -2.50 -11.74 29.52
C SER A 3 -1.60 -10.53 29.32
N PRO A 4 -1.21 -10.18 28.09
CA PRO A 4 -0.41 -8.97 27.81
C PRO A 4 -1.11 -7.73 28.37
N SER A 5 -0.35 -6.80 28.95
CA SER A 5 -0.88 -5.55 29.49
C SER A 5 -1.41 -4.63 28.39
N HIS A 6 -0.79 -4.66 27.22
CA HIS A 6 -1.16 -3.86 26.04
C HIS A 6 -0.93 -4.64 24.76
N ILE A 7 -1.73 -4.35 23.73
CA ILE A 7 -1.63 -4.94 22.39
C ILE A 7 -1.43 -3.81 21.38
N THR A 8 -0.50 -4.00 20.45
CA THR A 8 -0.25 -3.07 19.36
C THR A 8 -0.51 -3.74 18.01
N THR A 9 -0.86 -2.93 17.02
CA THR A 9 -1.00 -3.36 15.63
C THR A 9 -0.53 -2.25 14.68
N VAL A 10 -0.45 -2.53 13.39
CA VAL A 10 0.24 -1.69 12.40
C VAL A 10 -0.55 -0.47 11.91
N SER A 11 -1.81 -0.29 12.34
CA SER A 11 -2.58 0.93 12.03
C SER A 11 -3.77 1.10 12.97
N ALA A 12 -4.21 2.34 13.16
CA ALA A 12 -5.37 2.65 14.01
C ALA A 12 -6.68 2.09 13.43
N THR A 13 -6.78 1.99 12.10
CA THR A 13 -7.93 1.35 11.45
C THR A 13 -7.91 -0.15 11.66
N TYR A 14 -6.76 -0.80 11.47
CA TYR A 14 -6.65 -2.24 11.69
C TYR A 14 -6.89 -2.62 13.15
N ALA A 15 -6.51 -1.76 14.11
CA ALA A 15 -6.84 -1.93 15.53
C ALA A 15 -8.35 -2.01 15.79
N ARG A 16 -9.17 -1.31 15.00
CA ARG A 16 -10.63 -1.36 15.09
C ARG A 16 -11.17 -2.57 14.34
N GLU A 17 -10.66 -2.85 13.15
CA GLU A 17 -11.10 -3.98 12.31
C GLU A 17 -10.98 -5.31 13.05
N ILE A 18 -9.85 -5.59 13.69
CA ILE A 18 -9.65 -6.87 14.41
C ILE A 18 -10.53 -7.06 15.65
N THR A 19 -11.31 -6.04 16.03
CA THR A 19 -12.33 -6.15 17.09
C THR A 19 -13.70 -6.57 16.55
N THR A 20 -13.84 -6.75 15.24
CA THR A 20 -15.06 -7.23 14.60
C THR A 20 -14.95 -8.72 14.21
N PRO A 21 -16.07 -9.47 14.11
CA PRO A 21 -16.05 -10.89 13.77
C PRO A 21 -15.39 -11.21 12.42
N GLU A 22 -15.47 -10.28 11.47
CA GLU A 22 -14.97 -10.46 10.10
C GLU A 22 -13.43 -10.51 10.04
N PHE A 23 -12.75 -9.79 10.93
CA PHE A 23 -11.29 -9.67 10.93
C PHE A 23 -10.63 -10.17 12.21
N GLY A 24 -11.39 -10.44 13.27
CA GLY A 24 -10.89 -10.86 14.57
C GLY A 24 -10.47 -12.32 14.66
N CYS A 25 -10.81 -13.15 13.66
CA CYS A 25 -10.43 -14.57 13.59
C CYS A 25 -10.76 -15.38 14.86
N GLY A 26 -11.88 -15.08 15.52
CA GLY A 26 -12.31 -15.71 16.78
C GLY A 26 -11.71 -15.08 18.04
N LEU A 27 -10.90 -14.03 17.92
CA LEU A 27 -10.31 -13.27 19.03
C LEU A 27 -10.98 -11.90 19.24
N GLU A 28 -11.99 -11.56 18.43
CA GLU A 28 -12.67 -10.26 18.45
C GLU A 28 -13.16 -9.88 19.85
N GLY A 29 -13.76 -10.81 20.61
CA GLY A 29 -14.23 -10.52 21.97
C GLY A 29 -13.09 -10.22 22.96
N PHE A 30 -11.95 -10.90 22.82
CA PHE A 30 -10.77 -10.62 23.62
C PHE A 30 -10.15 -9.27 23.26
N LEU A 31 -10.01 -8.99 21.96
CA LEU A 31 -9.46 -7.75 21.43
C LEU A 31 -10.35 -6.56 21.77
N GLN A 32 -11.67 -6.72 21.70
CA GLN A 32 -12.64 -5.72 22.13
C GLN A 32 -12.55 -5.44 23.64
N SER A 33 -12.37 -6.48 24.48
CA SER A 33 -12.13 -6.29 25.92
C SER A 33 -10.86 -5.46 26.19
N LYS A 34 -9.81 -5.67 25.38
CA LYS A 34 -8.58 -4.88 25.44
C LYS A 34 -8.80 -3.45 24.95
N ALA A 35 -9.52 -3.25 23.85
CA ALA A 35 -9.87 -1.94 23.32
C ALA A 35 -10.67 -1.11 24.34
N ASN A 36 -11.68 -1.69 24.98
CA ASN A 36 -12.52 -1.02 25.98
C ASN A 36 -11.73 -0.57 27.23
N LYS A 37 -10.61 -1.22 27.52
CA LYS A 37 -9.69 -0.86 28.61
C LYS A 37 -8.61 0.14 28.18
N GLY A 38 -8.63 0.60 26.93
CA GLY A 38 -7.56 1.42 26.35
C GLY A 38 -6.25 0.64 26.14
N GLN A 39 -6.30 -0.70 26.10
CA GLN A 39 -5.15 -1.60 26.02
C GLN A 39 -4.88 -2.14 24.61
N LEU A 40 -5.45 -1.50 23.58
CA LEU A 40 -5.24 -1.83 22.18
C LEU A 40 -4.95 -0.54 21.39
N SER A 41 -3.87 -0.52 20.61
CA SER A 41 -3.47 0.66 19.85
C SER A 41 -2.90 0.30 18.48
N GLY A 42 -3.09 1.19 17.51
CA GLY A 42 -2.47 1.10 16.20
C GLY A 42 -1.29 2.06 16.07
N ILE A 43 -0.12 1.53 15.71
CA ILE A 43 1.11 2.27 15.48
C ILE A 43 1.48 2.06 14.00
N PRO A 44 1.36 3.10 13.14
CA PRO A 44 1.77 3.01 11.75
C PRO A 44 3.23 2.59 11.61
N ASN A 45 3.51 1.75 10.61
CA ASN A 45 4.89 1.45 10.23
C ASN A 45 5.54 2.69 9.61
N GLY A 46 6.83 2.88 9.88
CA GLY A 46 7.66 3.83 9.15
C GLY A 46 8.13 3.26 7.80
N ILE A 47 8.76 4.12 7.02
CA ILE A 47 9.58 3.76 5.86
C ILE A 47 11.03 4.10 6.16
N ASP A 48 11.96 3.39 5.52
CA ASP A 48 13.39 3.64 5.67
C ASP A 48 13.82 4.89 4.87
N GLU A 49 14.84 5.61 5.33
CA GLU A 49 15.36 6.82 4.65
C GLU A 49 15.91 6.52 3.26
N SER A 50 16.26 5.27 2.95
CA SER A 50 16.62 4.83 1.60
C SER A 50 15.50 5.02 0.57
N TRP A 51 14.24 5.18 0.99
CA TRP A 51 13.11 5.50 0.10
C TRP A 51 13.00 7.01 -0.17
N ASP A 52 14.08 7.60 -0.68
CA ASP A 52 14.14 9.02 -1.02
C ASP A 52 14.42 9.21 -2.53
N ALA A 53 13.40 9.70 -3.25
CA ALA A 53 13.50 9.95 -4.69
C ALA A 53 14.57 10.98 -5.08
N ALA A 54 15.05 11.80 -4.14
CA ALA A 54 16.13 12.75 -4.39
C ALA A 54 17.52 12.08 -4.38
N THR A 55 17.65 10.89 -3.81
CA THR A 55 18.93 10.19 -3.63
C THR A 55 18.94 8.73 -4.09
N ASP A 56 17.78 8.17 -4.47
CA ASP A 56 17.63 6.78 -4.88
C ASP A 56 18.37 6.45 -6.19
N GLU A 57 19.47 5.69 -6.07
CA GLU A 57 20.32 5.25 -7.18
C GLU A 57 19.61 4.33 -8.18
N HIS A 58 18.44 3.79 -7.86
CA HIS A 58 17.65 2.97 -8.79
C HIS A 58 16.79 3.81 -9.74
N LEU A 59 16.64 5.11 -9.48
CA LEU A 59 15.96 6.02 -10.39
C LEU A 59 16.92 6.53 -11.46
N ILE A 60 16.46 6.52 -12.71
CA ILE A 60 17.26 7.09 -13.82
C ILE A 60 17.38 8.61 -13.72
N CYS A 61 16.46 9.26 -13.00
CA CYS A 61 16.48 10.69 -12.75
C CYS A 61 15.94 10.97 -11.34
N HIS A 62 16.78 11.41 -10.41
CA HIS A 62 16.32 11.80 -9.08
C HIS A 62 15.35 12.99 -9.18
N PHE A 63 14.39 13.09 -8.26
CA PHE A 63 13.43 14.19 -8.21
C PHE A 63 12.97 14.51 -6.78
N ALA A 64 12.63 15.77 -6.54
CA ALA A 64 12.08 16.27 -5.29
C ALA A 64 10.57 16.58 -5.40
N PRO A 65 9.87 16.87 -4.29
CA PRO A 65 8.49 17.32 -4.34
C PRO A 65 8.32 18.51 -5.30
N ASN A 66 7.32 18.43 -6.18
CA ASN A 66 6.98 19.40 -7.23
C ASN A 66 7.88 19.40 -8.48
N GLU A 67 8.87 18.51 -8.60
CA GLU A 67 9.68 18.37 -9.82
C GLU A 67 9.05 17.40 -10.84
N TRP A 68 7.85 17.72 -11.32
CA TRP A 68 7.02 16.83 -12.13
C TRP A 68 7.69 16.38 -13.44
N THR A 69 8.42 17.25 -14.12
CA THR A 69 9.15 16.91 -15.35
C THR A 69 10.23 15.85 -15.12
N ARG A 70 10.89 15.86 -13.96
CA ARG A 70 11.90 14.85 -13.62
C ARG A 70 11.27 13.52 -13.26
N LYS A 71 10.10 13.56 -12.60
CA LYS A 71 9.29 12.36 -12.36
C LYS A 71 8.78 11.75 -13.68
N GLU A 72 8.39 12.59 -14.64
CA GLU A 72 7.92 12.16 -15.97
C GLU A 72 8.99 11.37 -16.73
N ILE A 73 10.26 11.79 -16.67
CA ILE A 73 11.39 11.05 -17.25
C ILE A 73 11.44 9.58 -16.74
N ASN A 74 11.23 9.36 -15.43
CA ASN A 74 11.20 8.00 -14.89
C ASN A 74 9.96 7.22 -15.35
N ALA A 75 8.80 7.89 -15.48
CA ALA A 75 7.58 7.24 -15.97
C ALA A 75 7.73 6.79 -17.44
N ASP A 76 8.36 7.61 -18.28
CA ASP A 76 8.64 7.27 -19.67
C ASP A 76 9.63 6.12 -19.78
N TYR A 77 10.67 6.13 -18.94
CA TYR A 77 11.59 4.99 -18.85
C TYR A 77 10.89 3.69 -18.44
N VAL A 78 9.92 3.75 -17.50
CA VAL A 78 9.11 2.57 -17.16
C VAL A 78 8.27 2.12 -18.35
N ARG A 79 7.66 3.03 -19.11
CA ARG A 79 6.90 2.66 -20.32
C ARG A 79 7.79 1.96 -21.35
N GLU A 80 8.99 2.48 -21.59
CA GLU A 80 9.97 1.88 -22.50
C GLU A 80 10.45 0.52 -21.99
N LEU A 81 10.78 0.40 -20.70
CA LEU A 81 11.28 -0.83 -20.08
C LEU A 81 10.28 -1.98 -20.16
N PHE A 82 8.98 -1.67 -20.07
CA PHE A 82 7.89 -2.64 -20.19
C PHE A 82 7.33 -2.76 -21.62
N GLU A 83 7.94 -2.09 -22.60
CA GLU A 83 7.51 -2.09 -24.01
C GLU A 83 6.01 -1.75 -24.18
N LEU A 84 5.54 -0.78 -23.39
CA LEU A 84 4.14 -0.35 -23.46
C LEU A 84 3.88 0.48 -24.73
N ASP A 85 2.66 0.37 -25.25
CA ASP A 85 2.22 1.21 -26.37
C ASP A 85 2.34 2.70 -26.02
N ALA A 86 2.68 3.51 -27.03
CA ALA A 86 2.84 4.95 -26.86
C ALA A 86 1.53 5.57 -26.34
N SER A 87 1.59 6.14 -25.13
CA SER A 87 0.46 6.76 -24.47
C SER A 87 0.91 7.92 -23.59
N THR A 88 0.12 8.99 -23.58
CA THR A 88 0.24 10.13 -22.65
C THR A 88 -0.73 10.02 -21.47
N GLY A 89 -1.51 8.95 -21.42
CA GLY A 89 -2.45 8.66 -20.33
C GLY A 89 -1.73 8.27 -19.02
N PRO A 90 -2.50 8.17 -17.92
CA PRO A 90 -1.93 7.78 -16.64
C PRO A 90 -1.27 6.40 -16.71
N LEU A 91 -0.17 6.25 -15.96
CA LEU A 91 0.53 4.98 -15.81
C LEU A 91 0.15 4.35 -14.47
N PHE A 92 -0.55 3.22 -14.52
CA PHE A 92 -0.90 2.44 -13.33
C PHE A 92 0.13 1.33 -13.10
N ALA A 93 0.54 1.15 -11.84
CA ALA A 93 1.49 0.11 -11.44
C ALA A 93 0.96 -0.66 -10.22
N VAL A 94 1.22 -1.96 -10.20
CA VAL A 94 0.92 -2.83 -9.06
C VAL A 94 2.18 -3.55 -8.63
N VAL A 95 2.68 -3.21 -7.44
CA VAL A 95 3.83 -3.88 -6.81
C VAL A 95 3.33 -4.59 -5.56
N SER A 96 3.08 -5.90 -5.66
CA SER A 96 2.48 -6.68 -4.58
C SER A 96 2.82 -8.18 -4.71
N ARG A 97 2.62 -8.93 -3.62
CA ARG A 97 2.57 -10.40 -3.68
C ARG A 97 1.27 -10.82 -4.36
N LEU A 98 1.35 -11.82 -5.23
CA LEU A 98 0.21 -12.37 -5.98
C LEU A 98 -0.63 -13.32 -5.10
N VAL A 99 -1.35 -12.78 -4.13
CA VAL A 99 -2.25 -13.54 -3.23
C VAL A 99 -3.62 -12.86 -3.14
N TYR A 100 -4.68 -13.64 -2.92
CA TYR A 100 -6.07 -13.17 -2.91
C TYR A 100 -6.31 -11.97 -1.96
N GLN A 101 -5.65 -11.95 -0.80
CA GLN A 101 -5.72 -10.86 0.17
C GLN A 101 -5.23 -9.49 -0.37
N LYS A 102 -4.63 -9.46 -1.56
CA LYS A 102 -4.17 -8.24 -2.23
C LYS A 102 -5.08 -7.76 -3.35
N GLY A 103 -6.22 -8.42 -3.57
CA GLY A 103 -7.27 -7.95 -4.48
C GLY A 103 -6.88 -7.95 -5.96
N LEU A 104 -5.92 -8.80 -6.36
CA LEU A 104 -5.47 -8.86 -7.75
C LEU A 104 -6.56 -9.32 -8.72
N ASP A 105 -7.52 -10.11 -8.23
CA ASP A 105 -8.74 -10.46 -8.93
C ASP A 105 -9.55 -9.22 -9.33
N LEU A 106 -9.64 -8.23 -8.44
CA LEU A 106 -10.28 -6.94 -8.73
C LEU A 106 -9.46 -6.11 -9.73
N THR A 107 -8.12 -6.10 -9.61
CA THR A 107 -7.25 -5.40 -10.56
C THR A 107 -7.42 -5.94 -11.97
N ILE A 108 -7.45 -7.27 -12.14
CA ILE A 108 -7.67 -7.91 -13.45
C ILE A 108 -9.05 -7.53 -14.00
N GLY A 109 -10.09 -7.53 -13.15
CA GLY A 109 -11.45 -7.18 -13.56
C GLY A 109 -11.62 -5.72 -14.04
N VAL A 110 -10.74 -4.81 -13.62
CA VAL A 110 -10.82 -3.37 -13.97
C VAL A 110 -9.77 -2.96 -15.02
N ALA A 111 -8.74 -3.77 -15.25
CA ALA A 111 -7.66 -3.46 -16.19
C ALA A 111 -8.15 -3.10 -17.60
N GLU A 112 -9.09 -3.86 -18.16
CA GLU A 112 -9.68 -3.55 -19.48
C GLU A 112 -10.40 -2.20 -19.47
N HIS A 113 -11.12 -1.88 -18.39
CA HIS A 113 -11.81 -0.60 -18.28
C HIS A 113 -10.82 0.56 -18.23
N ILE A 114 -9.71 0.42 -17.50
CA ILE A 114 -8.65 1.42 -17.41
C ILE A 114 -8.08 1.71 -18.81
N VAL A 115 -7.66 0.65 -19.53
CA VAL A 115 -7.11 0.78 -20.89
C VAL A 115 -8.11 1.42 -21.85
N ASN A 116 -9.37 0.99 -21.83
CA ASN A 116 -10.43 1.53 -22.69
C ASN A 116 -10.72 3.02 -22.45
N ASN A 117 -10.35 3.57 -21.29
CA ASN A 117 -10.53 4.97 -20.95
C ASN A 117 -9.25 5.81 -21.16
N GLY A 118 -8.26 5.28 -21.87
CA GLY A 118 -7.07 6.03 -22.28
C GLY A 118 -5.83 5.77 -21.44
N GLY A 119 -5.84 4.70 -20.65
CA GLY A 119 -4.75 4.35 -19.75
C GLY A 119 -5.07 4.69 -18.32
#